data_AF-A0A172T410-F1
#
_entry.id   AF-A0A172T410-F1
#
_cell.length_a   1.000
_cell.length_b   1.000
_cell.length_c   1.000
_cell.angle_alpha   90.00
_cell.angle_beta   90.00
_cell.angle_gamma   90.00
#
_symmetry.space_group_name_H-M   'P 1'
#
loop_
_entity.id
_entity.type
_entity.pdbx_description
1 polymer ?
#
loop_
_entity_poly.entity_id
_entity_poly.type
_entity_poly.pdbx_seq_one_letter_code
_entity_poly.pdbx_strand_id
1 'polypeptide(L)'
;MCMKSMLKVVFKSFIMFALFFTPSLVVGQKILYTYAQNAEPKFMLSGGNITGLCHDIIQKLNEELRSQAIRIEYKSKELKSISEIFDALSKNEIQIFVGAAYSKQRESYTTYLQPPLYGLREMFLINSSDVMRFAEKQYAKIGVIGSTVTSESLPTIAPKQEVIPFKNVNDAIKALERKEIDTVFYSSLTLGYMLKNSKGKFETLKGPSEKYYHYIVLSKSVDKDVVAKIETALEKLHKNGVLKALIKKYGLDDYVVPGNVIEILTIDWKPYEWYDTIKKDWVGVDVDVVRAVLSKMGYEVAFFTFPWSRCVELMKIKAYDGIMSLRITQERQAFLSYPDEPLSTGKDVLFKLRSSEVNFARLEDISSNVLCGYTEGYAYGDWFWNAKFKKIAVPDDVTGFKLLQSGRIQLFVCNLFVGKQLAKDLGIEVQPSPVFGEKMIYYLAFSKNYQGSYLSEVFSRRLKEFKLTDEYLKILTRYGITYDDFWR
;
A
#
# COMPACT_ATOMS: atom_id res chain seq x y z
N MET A 1 -101.81 -9.76 12.45
CA MET A 1 -101.84 -10.52 13.71
C MET A 1 -100.51 -11.27 13.81
N CYS A 2 -99.68 -10.94 14.82
CA CYS A 2 -98.38 -11.50 15.24
C CYS A 2 -97.27 -11.69 14.16
N MET A 3 -96.18 -10.91 14.04
CA MET A 3 -95.22 -10.24 14.94
C MET A 3 -93.95 -11.07 15.27
N LYS A 4 -92.81 -10.58 14.73
CA LYS A 4 -91.38 -10.67 15.21
C LYS A 4 -90.70 -12.07 15.11
N SER A 5 -89.41 -12.23 14.80
CA SER A 5 -88.25 -11.31 14.78
C SER A 5 -87.11 -11.80 13.86
N MET A 6 -86.44 -10.81 13.24
CA MET A 6 -85.02 -10.75 12.85
C MET A 6 -84.06 -11.86 13.31
N LEU A 7 -83.32 -12.44 12.37
CA LEU A 7 -81.85 -12.55 12.44
C LEU A 7 -81.26 -12.67 11.02
N LYS A 8 -80.59 -11.61 10.55
CA LYS A 8 -79.80 -11.62 9.30
C LYS A 8 -78.46 -12.31 9.60
N VAL A 9 -78.20 -13.47 8.99
CA VAL A 9 -76.86 -14.05 8.91
C VAL A 9 -76.30 -13.73 7.54
N VAL A 10 -75.28 -12.86 7.51
CA VAL A 10 -74.50 -12.53 6.31
C VAL A 10 -73.45 -13.64 6.13
N PHE A 11 -73.59 -14.44 5.08
CA PHE A 11 -72.54 -15.35 4.61
C PHE A 11 -71.39 -14.51 4.01
N LYS A 12 -70.29 -14.35 4.75
CA LYS A 12 -69.00 -13.90 4.21
C LYS A 12 -68.15 -15.13 3.94
N SER A 13 -67.87 -15.41 2.67
CA SER A 13 -66.83 -16.36 2.24
C SER A 13 -65.50 -16.02 2.90
N PHE A 14 -65.03 -16.89 3.77
CA PHE A 14 -63.67 -16.89 4.28
C PHE A 14 -62.86 -17.86 3.41
N ILE A 15 -62.20 -17.34 2.37
CA ILE A 15 -61.16 -18.09 1.67
C ILE A 15 -59.96 -18.11 2.61
N MET A 16 -59.78 -19.21 3.33
CA MET A 16 -58.51 -19.53 3.98
C MET A 16 -57.46 -19.74 2.89
N PHE A 17 -56.63 -18.71 2.64
CA PHE A 17 -55.35 -18.91 2.00
C PHE A 17 -54.45 -19.65 2.99
N ALA A 18 -54.48 -20.99 2.93
CA ALA A 18 -53.44 -21.80 3.54
C ALA A 18 -52.15 -21.52 2.77
N LEU A 19 -51.36 -20.57 3.26
CA LEU A 19 -49.94 -20.44 2.93
C LEU A 19 -49.27 -21.73 3.42
N PHE A 20 -49.26 -22.76 2.57
CA PHE A 20 -48.32 -23.84 2.67
C PHE A 20 -46.93 -23.20 2.51
N PHE A 21 -46.31 -22.85 3.62
CA PHE A 21 -44.87 -22.70 3.73
C PHE A 21 -44.29 -24.10 3.47
N THR A 22 -44.16 -24.46 2.20
CA THR A 22 -43.22 -25.51 1.83
C THR A 22 -41.86 -24.95 2.20
N PRO A 23 -41.09 -25.56 3.13
CA PRO A 23 -39.69 -25.22 3.24
C PRO A 23 -39.10 -25.59 1.88
N SER A 24 -38.79 -24.59 1.06
CA SER A 24 -37.91 -24.80 -0.07
C SER A 24 -36.65 -25.39 0.54
N LEU A 25 -36.45 -26.70 0.37
CA LEU A 25 -35.17 -27.33 0.66
C LEU A 25 -34.12 -26.48 -0.05
N VAL A 26 -33.29 -25.78 0.72
CA VAL A 26 -32.11 -25.13 0.18
C VAL A 26 -31.17 -26.27 -0.21
N VAL A 27 -31.29 -26.72 -1.45
CA VAL A 27 -30.39 -27.68 -2.05
C VAL A 27 -28.99 -27.06 -2.05
N GLY A 28 -28.10 -27.63 -1.23
CA GLY A 28 -26.64 -27.51 -1.32
C GLY A 28 -26.02 -26.22 -0.79
N GLN A 29 -26.14 -25.89 0.50
CA GLN A 29 -25.24 -24.90 1.11
C GLN A 29 -23.79 -25.42 1.04
N LYS A 30 -22.90 -24.67 0.37
CA LYS A 30 -21.48 -25.00 0.29
C LYS A 30 -20.76 -24.51 1.55
N ILE A 31 -20.24 -25.45 2.32
CA ILE A 31 -19.47 -25.17 3.53
C ILE A 31 -17.97 -25.22 3.19
N LEU A 32 -17.25 -24.15 3.50
CA LEU A 32 -15.79 -24.10 3.47
C LEU A 32 -15.27 -24.17 4.91
N TYR A 33 -14.50 -25.20 5.21
CA TYR A 33 -13.95 -25.36 6.54
C TYR A 33 -12.69 -24.52 6.75
N THR A 34 -12.48 -24.08 7.99
CA THR A 34 -11.30 -23.35 8.44
C THR A 34 -10.85 -23.77 9.85
N TYR A 35 -9.66 -23.32 10.24
CA TYR A 35 -9.13 -23.41 11.61
C TYR A 35 -8.73 -22.01 12.11
N ALA A 36 -8.72 -21.84 13.43
CA ALA A 36 -8.22 -20.61 14.05
C ALA A 36 -6.72 -20.73 14.35
N GLN A 37 -5.94 -19.70 14.02
CA GLN A 37 -4.51 -19.65 14.32
C GLN A 37 -4.27 -19.25 15.78
N ASN A 38 -3.32 -19.88 16.45
CA ASN A 38 -2.80 -19.40 17.73
C ASN A 38 -1.95 -18.12 17.56
N ALA A 39 -2.61 -17.00 17.27
CA ALA A 39 -1.99 -15.70 17.04
C ALA A 39 -2.95 -14.56 17.40
N GLU A 40 -2.75 -13.93 18.55
CA GLU A 40 -3.54 -12.77 18.96
C GLU A 40 -3.10 -11.51 18.19
N PRO A 41 -4.03 -10.60 17.83
CA PRO A 41 -5.48 -10.65 18.02
C PRO A 41 -6.25 -11.28 16.83
N LYS A 42 -5.58 -11.99 15.89
CA LYS A 42 -6.27 -12.59 14.73
C LYS A 42 -7.36 -13.55 15.19
N PHE A 43 -6.97 -14.47 16.06
CA PHE A 43 -7.89 -15.37 16.74
C PHE A 43 -7.47 -15.48 18.22
N MET A 44 -8.47 -15.56 19.09
CA MET A 44 -8.36 -15.66 20.54
C MET A 44 -9.42 -16.62 21.05
N LEU A 45 -9.21 -17.21 22.22
CA LEU A 45 -10.23 -17.98 22.93
C LEU A 45 -10.76 -17.16 24.11
N SER A 46 -12.08 -16.93 24.13
CA SER A 46 -12.77 -16.28 25.25
C SER A 46 -14.01 -17.07 25.61
N GLY A 47 -14.10 -17.53 26.86
CA GLY A 47 -15.22 -18.36 27.33
C GLY A 47 -15.43 -19.64 26.51
N GLY A 48 -14.35 -20.23 25.97
CA GLY A 48 -14.43 -21.43 25.11
C GLY A 48 -14.89 -21.17 23.66
N ASN A 49 -15.06 -19.91 23.26
CA ASN A 49 -15.42 -19.52 21.90
C ASN A 49 -14.26 -18.82 21.19
N ILE A 50 -14.15 -19.07 19.88
CA ILE A 50 -13.19 -18.36 19.02
C ILE A 50 -13.69 -16.93 18.82
N THR A 51 -12.80 -15.97 19.03
CA THR A 51 -13.01 -14.54 18.85
C THR A 51 -11.78 -13.93 18.17
N GLY A 52 -11.79 -12.64 17.83
CA GLY A 52 -10.62 -11.94 17.27
C GLY A 52 -10.89 -11.31 15.91
N LEU A 53 -9.91 -10.55 15.40
CA LEU A 53 -10.08 -9.76 14.19
C LEU A 53 -10.44 -10.63 12.98
N CYS A 54 -9.69 -11.73 12.75
CA CYS A 54 -9.96 -12.62 11.62
C CYS A 54 -11.24 -13.43 11.83
N HIS A 55 -11.62 -13.72 13.07
CA HIS A 55 -12.94 -14.30 13.38
C HIS A 55 -14.08 -13.35 12.98
N ASP A 56 -14.01 -12.08 13.39
CA ASP A 56 -15.02 -11.07 13.06
C ASP A 56 -15.11 -10.85 11.54
N ILE A 57 -13.98 -10.88 10.83
CA ILE A 57 -13.95 -10.85 9.35
C ILE A 57 -14.70 -12.06 8.77
N ILE A 58 -14.48 -13.27 9.30
CA ILE A 58 -15.23 -14.47 8.87
C ILE A 58 -16.73 -14.31 9.09
N GLN A 59 -17.16 -13.72 10.22
CA GLN A 59 -18.58 -13.47 10.46
C GLN A 59 -19.16 -12.50 9.42
N LYS A 60 -18.44 -11.43 9.08
CA LYS A 60 -18.86 -10.48 8.04
C LYS A 60 -18.86 -11.08 6.63
N LEU A 61 -17.91 -11.95 6.31
CA LEU A 61 -17.95 -12.72 5.07
C LEU A 61 -19.18 -13.65 5.03
N ASN A 62 -19.51 -14.33 6.13
CA ASN A 62 -20.68 -15.20 6.20
C ASN A 62 -22.01 -14.43 6.04
N GLU A 63 -22.10 -13.21 6.57
CA GLU A 63 -23.24 -12.32 6.35
C GLU A 63 -23.40 -11.99 4.85
N GLU A 64 -22.33 -11.55 4.19
CA GLU A 64 -22.33 -11.19 2.75
C GLU A 64 -22.58 -12.39 1.83
N LEU A 65 -22.02 -13.56 2.17
CA LEU A 65 -22.09 -14.78 1.36
C LEU A 65 -23.38 -15.58 1.53
N ARG A 66 -24.26 -15.19 2.47
CA ARG A 66 -25.51 -15.90 2.76
C ARG A 66 -26.40 -16.04 1.53
N SER A 67 -26.50 -14.99 0.71
CA SER A 67 -27.29 -14.98 -0.53
C SER A 67 -26.74 -15.93 -1.61
N GLN A 68 -25.46 -16.31 -1.50
CA GLN A 68 -24.76 -17.20 -2.43
C GLN A 68 -24.73 -18.65 -1.93
N ALA A 69 -25.44 -18.97 -0.83
CA ALA A 69 -25.43 -20.27 -0.17
C ALA A 69 -24.01 -20.78 0.16
N ILE A 70 -23.06 -19.87 0.44
CA ILE A 70 -21.70 -20.20 0.89
C ILE A 70 -21.57 -19.85 2.37
N ARG A 71 -20.91 -20.71 3.15
CA ARG A 71 -20.64 -20.48 4.57
C ARG A 71 -19.26 -20.98 4.96
N ILE A 72 -18.57 -20.23 5.81
CA ILE A 72 -17.28 -20.57 6.39
C ILE A 72 -17.51 -21.07 7.81
N GLU A 73 -17.02 -22.27 8.14
CA GLU A 73 -17.19 -22.88 9.45
C GLU A 73 -15.87 -23.40 10.04
N TYR A 74 -15.75 -23.33 11.37
CA TYR A 74 -14.60 -23.90 12.06
C TYR A 74 -14.76 -25.41 12.16
N LYS A 75 -13.74 -26.14 11.72
CA LYS A 75 -13.69 -27.60 11.84
C LYS A 75 -13.26 -28.08 13.24
N SER A 76 -12.65 -27.18 14.02
CA SER A 76 -12.31 -27.41 15.43
C SER A 76 -12.30 -26.08 16.19
N LYS A 77 -12.53 -26.14 17.51
CA LYS A 77 -12.36 -25.00 18.43
C LYS A 77 -10.91 -24.82 18.90
N GLU A 78 -10.04 -25.81 18.66
CA GLU A 78 -8.63 -25.73 19.03
C GLU A 78 -7.87 -24.73 18.15
N LEU A 79 -7.04 -23.91 18.77
CA LEU A 79 -6.12 -23.04 18.05
C LEU A 79 -4.97 -23.88 17.48
N LYS A 80 -4.66 -23.68 16.20
CA LYS A 80 -3.61 -24.39 15.45
C LYS A 80 -2.44 -23.46 15.15
N SER A 81 -1.24 -24.02 15.01
CA SER A 81 -0.09 -23.30 14.46
C SER A 81 -0.29 -23.00 12.97
N ILE A 82 0.49 -22.06 12.42
CA ILE A 82 0.42 -21.75 10.98
C ILE A 82 0.82 -22.96 10.11
N SER A 83 1.73 -23.81 10.61
CA SER A 83 2.17 -25.02 9.91
C SER A 83 1.04 -26.03 9.79
N GLU A 84 0.33 -26.32 10.89
CA GLU A 84 -0.83 -27.21 10.90
C GLU A 84 -1.96 -26.73 9.97
N ILE A 85 -2.20 -25.41 9.92
CA ILE A 85 -3.22 -24.83 9.04
C ILE A 85 -2.88 -25.04 7.57
N PHE A 86 -1.63 -24.81 7.17
CA PHE A 86 -1.22 -25.00 5.78
C PHE A 86 -1.08 -26.48 5.38
N ASP A 87 -0.70 -27.36 6.31
CA ASP A 87 -0.77 -28.81 6.13
C ASP A 87 -2.22 -29.24 5.86
N ALA A 88 -3.17 -28.77 6.67
CA ALA A 88 -4.60 -29.04 6.48
C ALA A 88 -5.16 -28.46 5.15
N LEU A 89 -4.72 -27.28 4.71
CA LEU A 89 -5.08 -26.73 3.39
C LEU A 89 -4.55 -27.61 2.24
N SER A 90 -3.31 -28.09 2.36
CA SER A 90 -2.65 -28.93 1.35
C SER A 90 -3.31 -30.31 1.21
N LYS A 91 -3.80 -30.86 2.32
CA LYS A 91 -4.56 -32.12 2.40
C LYS A 91 -6.06 -31.91 2.11
N ASN A 92 -6.48 -30.67 1.83
CA ASN A 92 -7.87 -30.27 1.64
C ASN A 92 -8.79 -30.64 2.83
N GLU A 93 -8.24 -30.74 4.04
CA GLU A 93 -9.02 -30.93 5.26
C GLU A 93 -9.83 -29.67 5.59
N ILE A 94 -9.28 -28.51 5.27
CA ILE A 94 -9.93 -27.19 5.28
C ILE A 94 -9.76 -26.54 3.91
N GLN A 95 -10.67 -25.65 3.54
CA GLN A 95 -10.71 -25.04 2.20
C GLN A 95 -10.33 -23.57 2.21
N ILE A 96 -10.43 -22.90 3.36
CA ILE A 96 -10.21 -21.47 3.50
C ILE A 96 -9.45 -21.15 4.79
N PHE A 97 -8.58 -20.15 4.74
CA PHE A 97 -7.96 -19.54 5.90
C PHE A 97 -7.92 -18.02 5.73
N VAL A 98 -8.14 -17.28 6.83
CA VAL A 98 -8.24 -15.82 6.84
C VAL A 98 -7.09 -15.25 7.67
N GLY A 99 -6.24 -14.43 7.06
CA GLY A 99 -5.18 -13.69 7.75
C GLY A 99 -3.79 -14.29 7.64
N ALA A 100 -3.40 -14.82 6.47
CA ALA A 100 -2.03 -15.30 6.20
C ALA A 100 -1.23 -14.35 5.31
N ALA A 101 0.05 -14.19 5.60
CA ALA A 101 1.01 -13.58 4.69
C ALA A 101 1.25 -14.47 3.46
N TYR A 102 1.60 -13.84 2.35
CA TYR A 102 1.99 -14.54 1.13
C TYR A 102 3.27 -15.37 1.32
N SER A 103 3.31 -16.53 0.67
CA SER A 103 4.50 -17.36 0.54
C SER A 103 4.52 -18.04 -0.82
N LYS A 104 5.63 -17.87 -1.56
CA LYS A 104 5.84 -18.49 -2.87
C LYS A 104 5.75 -20.02 -2.83
N GLN A 105 6.23 -20.64 -1.75
CA GLN A 105 6.11 -22.09 -1.56
C GLN A 105 4.64 -22.51 -1.48
N ARG A 106 3.83 -21.76 -0.73
CA ARG A 106 2.42 -22.08 -0.45
C ARG A 106 1.50 -21.78 -1.64
N GLU A 107 1.87 -20.82 -2.49
CA GLU A 107 1.16 -20.50 -3.75
C GLU A 107 1.06 -21.70 -4.71
N SER A 108 1.98 -22.67 -4.62
CA SER A 108 1.92 -23.88 -5.46
C SER A 108 0.65 -24.72 -5.23
N TYR A 109 0.05 -24.67 -4.03
CA TYR A 109 -1.15 -25.43 -3.66
C TYR A 109 -2.29 -24.58 -3.09
N THR A 110 -2.13 -23.26 -3.01
CA THR A 110 -3.17 -22.32 -2.55
C THR A 110 -3.39 -21.16 -3.52
N THR A 111 -4.52 -20.48 -3.35
CA THR A 111 -4.89 -19.24 -4.05
C THR A 111 -5.04 -18.12 -3.03
N TYR A 112 -4.40 -16.98 -3.26
CA TYR A 112 -4.51 -15.77 -2.44
C TYR A 112 -5.47 -14.79 -3.12
N LEU A 113 -6.47 -14.30 -2.40
CA LEU A 113 -7.49 -13.39 -2.96
C LEU A 113 -7.03 -11.94 -3.01
N GLN A 114 -7.54 -11.17 -3.97
CA GLN A 114 -7.30 -9.73 -4.13
C GLN A 114 -8.61 -8.93 -4.00
N PRO A 115 -8.64 -7.75 -3.37
CA PRO A 115 -7.54 -7.10 -2.66
C PRO A 115 -7.17 -7.86 -1.37
N PRO A 116 -6.00 -7.60 -0.77
CA PRO A 116 -5.63 -8.18 0.52
C PRO A 116 -6.61 -7.79 1.64
N LEU A 117 -6.56 -8.49 2.78
CA LEU A 117 -7.37 -8.14 3.96
C LEU A 117 -6.89 -6.84 4.61
N TYR A 118 -5.59 -6.77 4.90
CA TYR A 118 -4.95 -5.65 5.57
C TYR A 118 -3.43 -5.68 5.38
N GLY A 119 -2.84 -4.49 5.35
CA GLY A 119 -1.41 -4.23 5.31
C GLY A 119 -0.85 -4.08 6.73
N LEU A 120 0.33 -4.67 6.93
CA LEU A 120 1.08 -4.71 8.17
C LEU A 120 2.50 -4.22 7.95
N ARG A 121 3.15 -3.90 9.06
CA ARG A 121 4.56 -3.54 9.14
C ARG A 121 5.23 -4.40 10.20
N GLU A 122 6.54 -4.51 10.12
CA GLU A 122 7.33 -5.05 11.22
C GLU A 122 7.69 -3.90 12.15
N MET A 123 7.65 -4.12 13.46
CA MET A 123 7.97 -3.08 14.42
C MET A 123 8.74 -3.62 15.61
N PHE A 124 9.47 -2.72 16.25
CA PHE A 124 10.20 -2.96 17.49
C PHE A 124 9.36 -2.53 18.68
N LEU A 125 9.14 -3.45 19.62
CA LEU A 125 8.54 -3.17 20.91
C LEU A 125 9.63 -3.18 21.99
N ILE A 126 9.68 -2.12 22.79
CA ILE A 126 10.67 -1.92 23.87
C ILE A 126 9.94 -1.51 25.16
N ASN A 127 10.55 -1.76 26.32
CA ASN A 127 10.07 -1.21 27.59
C ASN A 127 10.15 0.32 27.55
N SER A 128 9.08 1.02 27.94
CA SER A 128 9.04 2.49 27.96
C SER A 128 10.19 3.10 28.77
N SER A 129 10.60 2.44 29.87
CA SER A 129 11.71 2.90 30.72
C SER A 129 13.09 2.89 30.05
N ASP A 130 13.22 2.17 28.94
CA ASP A 130 14.50 1.88 28.30
C ASP A 130 14.67 2.63 26.96
N VAL A 131 13.61 3.25 26.42
CA VAL A 131 13.60 3.96 25.12
C VAL A 131 14.72 5.00 25.01
N MET A 132 14.82 5.91 25.99
CA MET A 132 15.79 7.01 25.96
C MET A 132 17.24 6.51 25.98
N ARG A 133 17.50 5.39 26.66
CA ARG A 133 18.85 4.80 26.77
C ARG A 133 19.19 3.88 25.60
N PHE A 134 18.19 3.44 24.84
CA PHE A 134 18.40 2.52 23.72
C PHE A 134 19.26 3.15 22.63
N ALA A 135 19.09 4.45 22.35
CA ALA A 135 19.84 5.17 21.32
C ALA A 135 21.37 5.16 21.54
N GLU A 136 21.83 4.98 22.79
CA GLU A 136 23.24 4.97 23.14
C GLU A 136 23.86 3.56 23.11
N LYS A 137 23.04 2.51 22.92
CA LYS A 137 23.51 1.13 22.99
C LYS A 137 24.42 0.79 21.81
N GLN A 138 25.61 0.29 22.15
CA GLN A 138 26.55 -0.30 21.20
C GLN A 138 26.21 -1.75 20.85
N TYR A 139 25.44 -2.41 21.71
CA TYR A 139 25.05 -3.81 21.58
C TYR A 139 23.58 -3.99 22.01
N ALA A 140 22.78 -4.64 21.15
CA ALA A 140 21.36 -4.89 21.41
C ALA A 140 20.97 -6.36 21.25
N LYS A 141 20.17 -6.90 22.18
CA LYS A 141 19.54 -8.21 22.10
C LYS A 141 18.10 -8.09 21.59
N ILE A 142 17.81 -8.74 20.48
CA ILE A 142 16.55 -8.60 19.76
C ILE A 142 15.80 -9.93 19.76
N GLY A 143 14.66 -9.97 20.44
CA GLY A 143 13.76 -11.11 20.42
C GLY A 143 13.00 -11.19 19.10
N VAL A 144 13.01 -12.35 18.46
CA VAL A 144 12.23 -12.65 17.24
C VAL A 144 11.46 -13.95 17.41
N ILE A 145 10.43 -14.16 16.59
CA ILE A 145 9.69 -15.43 16.60
C ILE A 145 10.31 -16.36 15.57
N GLY A 146 10.79 -17.52 16.02
CA GLY A 146 11.48 -18.48 15.17
C GLY A 146 10.62 -18.91 13.97
N SER A 147 11.27 -19.13 12.83
CA SER A 147 10.62 -19.59 11.58
C SER A 147 9.57 -18.64 11.01
N THR A 148 9.69 -17.34 11.29
CA THR A 148 8.88 -16.28 10.67
C THR A 148 9.73 -15.43 9.73
N VAL A 149 9.12 -14.86 8.68
CA VAL A 149 9.80 -13.97 7.71
C VAL A 149 10.48 -12.79 8.43
N THR A 150 9.90 -12.35 9.54
CA THR A 150 10.43 -11.37 10.49
C THR A 150 11.85 -11.69 10.96
N SER A 151 12.15 -12.97 11.24
CA SER A 151 13.46 -13.38 11.72
C SER A 151 14.56 -13.35 10.64
N GLU A 152 14.18 -13.31 9.36
CA GLU A 152 15.10 -13.33 8.22
C GLU A 152 15.48 -11.92 7.72
N SER A 153 14.74 -10.89 8.13
CA SER A 153 14.80 -9.53 7.55
C SER A 153 14.91 -8.42 8.61
N LEU A 154 15.76 -8.65 9.61
CA LEU A 154 15.92 -7.73 10.75
C LEU A 154 16.75 -6.48 10.37
N PRO A 155 16.23 -5.25 10.53
CA PRO A 155 17.00 -4.05 10.28
C PRO A 155 18.05 -3.82 11.38
N THR A 156 19.12 -3.10 11.02
CA THR A 156 20.16 -2.70 11.96
C THR A 156 19.66 -1.58 12.86
N ILE A 157 19.62 -1.83 14.17
CA ILE A 157 19.17 -0.85 15.18
C ILE A 157 20.26 -0.50 16.21
N ALA A 158 21.37 -1.24 16.20
CA ALA A 158 22.56 -0.99 17.01
C ALA A 158 23.83 -1.42 16.24
N PRO A 159 25.02 -0.88 16.56
CA PRO A 159 26.29 -1.26 15.90
C PRO A 159 26.58 -2.75 15.97
N LYS A 160 26.22 -3.40 17.08
CA LYS A 160 26.21 -4.85 17.23
C LYS A 160 24.82 -5.28 17.69
N GLN A 161 24.29 -6.36 17.14
CA GLN A 161 23.02 -6.92 17.59
C GLN A 161 23.03 -8.44 17.57
N GLU A 162 22.39 -9.04 18.57
CA GLU A 162 22.18 -10.47 18.69
C GLU A 162 20.68 -10.78 18.52
N VAL A 163 20.38 -11.79 17.71
CA VAL A 163 19.01 -12.25 17.46
C VAL A 163 18.71 -13.44 18.35
N ILE A 164 17.69 -13.31 19.20
CA ILE A 164 17.30 -14.34 20.17
C ILE A 164 15.92 -14.91 19.75
N PRO A 165 15.87 -16.16 19.24
CA PRO A 165 14.62 -16.75 18.77
C PRO A 165 13.75 -17.25 19.93
N PHE A 166 12.45 -16.97 19.85
CA PHE A 166 11.43 -17.47 20.76
C PHE A 166 10.40 -18.33 20.02
N LYS A 167 9.79 -19.28 20.74
CA LYS A 167 8.75 -20.16 20.19
C LYS A 167 7.44 -19.41 19.91
N ASN A 168 7.13 -18.40 20.70
CA ASN A 168 5.94 -17.58 20.56
C ASN A 168 6.19 -16.17 21.11
N VAL A 169 5.32 -15.24 20.73
CA VAL A 169 5.45 -13.82 21.11
C VAL A 169 5.32 -13.59 22.60
N ASN A 170 4.49 -14.36 23.30
CA ASN A 170 4.31 -14.19 24.75
C ASN A 170 5.59 -14.49 25.53
N ASP A 171 6.37 -15.48 25.10
CA ASP A 171 7.66 -15.80 25.72
C ASP A 171 8.69 -14.69 25.45
N ALA A 172 8.70 -14.13 24.24
CA ALA A 172 9.56 -12.99 23.89
C ALA A 172 9.20 -11.76 24.74
N ILE A 173 7.91 -11.47 24.93
CA ILE A 173 7.44 -10.35 25.75
C ILE A 173 7.83 -10.55 27.21
N LYS A 174 7.69 -11.75 27.78
CA LYS A 174 8.16 -12.04 29.14
C LYS A 174 9.67 -11.84 29.30
N ALA A 175 10.46 -12.22 28.31
CA ALA A 175 11.90 -11.97 28.30
C ALA A 175 12.23 -10.47 28.22
N LEU A 176 11.46 -9.70 27.45
CA LEU A 176 11.56 -8.24 27.39
C LEU A 176 11.25 -7.60 28.75
N GLU A 177 10.17 -8.01 29.41
CA GLU A 177 9.80 -7.54 30.75
C GLU A 177 10.87 -7.86 31.80
N ARG A 178 11.52 -9.04 31.69
CA ARG A 178 12.64 -9.45 32.54
C ARG A 178 13.98 -8.81 32.16
N LYS A 179 14.01 -7.98 31.10
CA LYS A 179 15.22 -7.35 30.55
C LYS A 179 16.30 -8.35 30.11
N GLU A 180 15.89 -9.57 29.73
CA GLU A 180 16.75 -10.59 29.12
C GLU A 180 17.08 -10.24 27.66
N ILE A 181 16.17 -9.50 27.03
CA ILE A 181 16.30 -8.89 25.70
C ILE A 181 15.96 -7.40 25.78
N ASP A 182 16.39 -6.64 24.78
CA ASP A 182 16.21 -5.18 24.75
C ASP A 182 14.97 -4.75 23.97
N THR A 183 14.60 -5.52 22.95
CA THR A 183 13.42 -5.25 22.11
C THR A 183 12.89 -6.54 21.52
N VAL A 184 11.60 -6.56 21.21
CA VAL A 184 10.97 -7.61 20.39
C VAL A 184 10.70 -7.04 19.00
N PHE A 185 11.10 -7.75 17.94
CA PHE A 185 10.79 -7.39 16.56
C PHE A 185 9.73 -8.35 16.02
N TYR A 186 8.55 -7.83 15.70
CA TYR A 186 7.43 -8.65 15.22
C TYR A 186 6.36 -7.82 14.48
N SER A 187 5.30 -8.49 14.05
CA SER A 187 4.19 -7.89 13.32
C SER A 187 3.49 -6.76 14.09
N SER A 188 3.21 -5.66 13.39
CA SER A 188 2.46 -4.50 13.91
C SER A 188 1.05 -4.86 14.38
N LEU A 189 0.45 -5.92 13.82
CA LEU A 189 -0.83 -6.42 14.25
C LEU A 189 -0.81 -6.89 15.71
N THR A 190 0.16 -7.74 16.05
CA THR A 190 0.26 -8.35 17.38
C THR A 190 0.87 -7.38 18.37
N LEU A 191 1.97 -6.72 17.99
CA LEU A 191 2.64 -5.76 18.88
C LEU A 191 1.79 -4.51 19.11
N GLY A 192 1.06 -4.02 18.11
CA GLY A 192 0.13 -2.90 18.28
C GLY A 192 -1.01 -3.25 19.26
N TYR A 193 -1.57 -4.46 19.17
CA TYR A 193 -2.58 -4.93 20.12
C TYR A 193 -2.03 -5.04 21.54
N MET A 194 -0.83 -5.60 21.70
CA MET A 194 -0.16 -5.69 23.01
C MET A 194 0.14 -4.31 23.58
N LEU A 195 0.69 -3.40 22.77
CA LEU A 195 1.00 -2.02 23.14
C LEU A 195 -0.26 -1.30 23.65
N LYS A 196 -1.38 -1.42 22.94
CA LYS A 196 -2.66 -0.82 23.34
C LYS A 196 -3.17 -1.35 24.68
N ASN A 197 -2.96 -2.63 24.96
CA ASN A 197 -3.41 -3.30 26.18
C ASN A 197 -2.38 -3.22 27.33
N SER A 198 -1.17 -2.72 27.07
CA SER A 198 -0.06 -2.72 28.03
C SER A 198 -0.18 -1.66 29.14
N LYS A 199 -1.09 -0.68 29.00
CA LYS A 199 -1.22 0.49 29.89
C LYS A 199 0.08 1.29 30.02
N GLY A 200 0.82 1.47 28.92
CA GLY A 200 2.02 2.32 28.85
C GLY A 200 3.30 1.65 29.37
N LYS A 201 3.32 0.31 29.50
CA LYS A 201 4.55 -0.43 29.83
C LYS A 201 5.55 -0.48 28.68
N PHE A 202 5.04 -0.43 27.45
CA PHE A 202 5.82 -0.56 26.23
C PHE A 202 5.70 0.66 25.35
N GLU A 203 6.70 0.83 24.50
CA GLU A 203 6.79 1.83 23.44
C GLU A 203 7.39 1.19 22.18
N THR A 204 7.43 1.96 21.09
CA THR A 204 7.95 1.52 19.79
C THR A 204 9.25 2.22 19.45
N LEU A 205 10.24 1.50 18.91
CA LEU A 205 11.38 2.17 18.29
C LEU A 205 11.01 2.64 16.87
N LYS A 206 11.37 3.88 16.54
CA LYS A 206 11.15 4.43 15.20
C LYS A 206 12.15 3.81 14.23
N GLY A 207 11.64 3.28 13.13
CA GLY A 207 12.45 2.78 12.02
C GLY A 207 11.54 2.39 10.87
N PRO A 208 11.95 2.60 9.62
CA PRO A 208 11.16 2.12 8.50
C PRO A 208 11.25 0.59 8.47
N SER A 209 10.15 -0.04 8.09
CA SER A 209 10.06 -1.50 7.95
C SER A 209 9.40 -1.85 6.64
N GLU A 210 9.64 -3.06 6.16
CA GLU A 210 8.86 -3.63 5.06
C GLU A 210 7.37 -3.58 5.39
N LYS A 211 6.58 -3.15 4.40
CA LYS A 211 5.13 -3.30 4.39
C LYS A 211 4.80 -4.61 3.67
N TYR A 212 3.94 -5.41 4.28
CA TYR A 212 3.45 -6.65 3.70
C TYR A 212 1.96 -6.81 4.00
N TYR A 213 1.33 -7.79 3.37
CA TYR A 213 -0.12 -7.97 3.46
C TYR A 213 -0.49 -9.35 3.96
N HIS A 214 -1.64 -9.41 4.64
CA HIS A 214 -2.34 -10.65 4.89
C HIS A 214 -3.55 -10.80 3.98
N TYR A 215 -3.86 -12.04 3.62
CA TYR A 215 -4.84 -12.40 2.61
C TYR A 215 -5.87 -13.41 3.16
N ILE A 216 -6.98 -13.54 2.44
CA ILE A 216 -7.76 -14.77 2.44
C ILE A 216 -7.06 -15.76 1.52
N VAL A 217 -6.86 -16.98 2.00
CA VAL A 217 -6.18 -18.05 1.30
C VAL A 217 -7.13 -19.22 1.12
N LEU A 218 -7.24 -19.71 -0.11
CA LEU A 218 -8.09 -20.84 -0.47
C LEU A 218 -7.23 -22.02 -0.92
N SER A 219 -7.68 -23.24 -0.64
CA SER A 219 -7.14 -24.43 -1.28
C SER A 219 -7.44 -24.38 -2.79
N LYS A 220 -6.53 -24.87 -3.63
CA LYS A 220 -6.75 -24.95 -5.09
C LYS A 220 -7.90 -25.88 -5.49
N SER A 221 -8.41 -26.69 -4.57
CA SER A 221 -9.61 -27.51 -4.75
C SER A 221 -10.91 -26.70 -4.82
N VAL A 222 -10.91 -25.43 -4.38
CA VAL A 222 -12.11 -24.59 -4.35
C VAL A 222 -12.47 -24.11 -5.75
N ASP A 223 -13.72 -24.34 -6.15
CA ASP A 223 -14.23 -23.94 -7.46
C ASP A 223 -14.05 -22.45 -7.76
N LYS A 224 -13.64 -22.12 -8.99
CA LYS A 224 -13.37 -20.73 -9.42
C LYS A 224 -14.56 -19.78 -9.21
N ASP A 225 -15.79 -20.27 -9.38
CA ASP A 225 -17.01 -19.48 -9.10
C ASP A 225 -17.13 -19.11 -7.61
N VAL A 226 -16.78 -20.05 -6.72
CA VAL A 226 -16.79 -19.82 -5.26
C VAL A 226 -15.68 -18.85 -4.88
N VAL A 227 -14.48 -19.00 -5.46
CA VAL A 227 -13.37 -18.06 -5.31
C VAL A 227 -13.82 -16.64 -5.67
N ALA A 228 -14.41 -16.45 -6.86
CA ALA A 228 -14.87 -15.14 -7.34
C ALA A 228 -15.96 -14.52 -6.45
N LYS A 229 -16.89 -15.34 -5.92
CA LYS A 229 -17.92 -14.88 -4.98
C LYS A 229 -17.33 -14.39 -3.64
N ILE A 230 -16.32 -15.09 -3.12
CA ILE A 230 -15.62 -14.67 -1.89
C ILE A 230 -14.82 -13.40 -2.14
N GLU A 231 -14.16 -13.31 -3.30
CA GLU A 231 -13.41 -12.13 -3.70
C GLU A 231 -14.33 -10.89 -3.81
N THR A 232 -15.47 -11.03 -4.50
CA THR A 232 -16.50 -9.99 -4.58
C THR A 232 -17.05 -9.59 -3.21
N ALA A 233 -17.24 -10.55 -2.30
CA ALA A 233 -17.67 -10.26 -0.93
C ALA A 233 -16.59 -9.46 -0.18
N LEU A 234 -15.32 -9.82 -0.31
CA LEU A 234 -14.20 -9.09 0.29
C LEU A 234 -14.10 -7.65 -0.25
N GLU A 235 -14.22 -7.46 -1.56
CA GLU A 235 -14.26 -6.13 -2.18
C GLU A 235 -15.38 -5.26 -1.59
N LYS A 236 -16.58 -5.83 -1.40
CA LYS A 236 -17.69 -5.12 -0.75
C LYS A 236 -17.39 -4.74 0.70
N LEU A 237 -16.79 -5.65 1.46
CA LEU A 237 -16.41 -5.36 2.85
C LEU A 237 -15.40 -4.20 2.93
N HIS A 238 -14.45 -4.12 2.00
CA HIS A 238 -13.54 -2.97 1.89
C HIS A 238 -14.27 -1.70 1.52
N LYS A 239 -15.04 -1.72 0.42
CA LYS A 239 -15.80 -0.58 -0.09
C LYS A 239 -16.75 0.02 0.95
N ASN A 240 -17.36 -0.83 1.78
CA ASN A 240 -18.29 -0.43 2.83
C ASN A 240 -17.59 -0.05 4.15
N GLY A 241 -16.26 0.00 4.18
CA GLY A 241 -15.47 0.39 5.35
C GLY A 241 -15.49 -0.62 6.51
N VAL A 242 -15.94 -1.86 6.26
CA VAL A 242 -16.08 -2.88 7.31
C VAL A 242 -14.72 -3.29 7.86
N LEU A 243 -13.72 -3.50 7.01
CA LEU A 243 -12.36 -3.86 7.47
C LEU A 243 -11.76 -2.75 8.32
N LYS A 244 -11.90 -1.49 7.90
CA LYS A 244 -11.46 -0.31 8.65
C LYS A 244 -12.14 -0.22 10.02
N ALA A 245 -13.45 -0.46 10.08
CA ALA A 245 -14.20 -0.47 11.33
C ALA A 245 -13.76 -1.60 12.28
N LEU A 246 -13.50 -2.79 11.75
CA LEU A 246 -12.98 -3.92 12.54
C LEU A 246 -11.57 -3.63 13.05
N ILE A 247 -10.65 -3.13 12.22
CA ILE A 247 -9.31 -2.72 12.65
C ILE A 247 -9.40 -1.72 13.83
N LYS A 248 -10.26 -0.70 13.70
CA LYS A 248 -10.48 0.29 14.77
C LYS A 248 -11.11 -0.31 16.03
N LYS A 249 -12.04 -1.28 15.91
CA LYS A 249 -12.64 -1.99 17.06
C LYS A 249 -11.57 -2.64 17.94
N TYR A 250 -10.48 -3.12 17.35
CA TYR A 250 -9.36 -3.71 18.08
C TYR A 250 -8.28 -2.68 18.48
N GLY A 251 -8.49 -1.38 18.22
CA GLY A 251 -7.55 -0.29 18.55
C GLY A 251 -6.27 -0.33 17.72
N LEU A 252 -6.37 -0.76 16.46
CA LEU A 252 -5.24 -1.05 15.58
C LEU A 252 -5.08 -0.09 14.41
N ASP A 253 -5.86 1.00 14.35
CA ASP A 253 -5.86 1.96 13.25
C ASP A 253 -4.54 2.72 13.07
N ASP A 254 -3.68 2.76 14.09
CA ASP A 254 -2.32 3.29 14.01
C ASP A 254 -1.28 2.26 13.52
N TYR A 255 -1.63 0.97 13.47
CA TYR A 255 -0.67 -0.14 13.26
C TYR A 255 -1.00 -1.03 12.06
N VAL A 256 -2.26 -1.04 11.63
CA VAL A 256 -2.78 -1.90 10.57
C VAL A 256 -3.57 -1.05 9.58
N VAL A 257 -3.24 -1.19 8.32
CA VAL A 257 -3.85 -0.44 7.22
C VAL A 257 -4.85 -1.36 6.50
N PRO A 258 -6.07 -0.92 6.13
CA PRO A 258 -6.97 -1.72 5.31
C PRO A 258 -6.29 -2.18 4.01
N GLY A 259 -6.55 -3.41 3.57
CA GLY A 259 -5.80 -4.02 2.47
C GLY A 259 -6.07 -3.38 1.09
N ASN A 260 -7.13 -2.59 0.98
CA ASN A 260 -7.43 -1.79 -0.21
C ASN A 260 -6.80 -0.38 -0.17
N VAL A 261 -5.97 -0.04 0.81
CA VAL A 261 -5.26 1.25 0.86
C VAL A 261 -3.82 1.09 0.38
N ILE A 262 -3.49 1.77 -0.73
CA ILE A 262 -2.18 1.78 -1.36
C ILE A 262 -1.44 3.05 -0.96
N GLU A 263 -0.27 2.90 -0.34
CA GLU A 263 0.57 4.01 0.10
C GLU A 263 1.66 4.28 -0.96
N ILE A 264 1.63 5.47 -1.58
CA ILE A 264 2.48 5.85 -2.70
C ILE A 264 3.38 7.03 -2.29
N LEU A 265 4.67 6.89 -2.57
CA LEU A 265 5.67 7.94 -2.40
C LEU A 265 5.67 8.91 -3.59
N THR A 266 5.72 10.19 -3.29
CA THR A 266 5.74 11.28 -4.28
C THR A 266 6.51 12.49 -3.72
N ILE A 267 6.66 13.55 -4.52
CA ILE A 267 7.37 14.79 -4.19
C ILE A 267 6.64 16.00 -4.79
N ASP A 268 6.89 17.22 -4.34
CA ASP A 268 6.33 18.41 -5.00
C ASP A 268 7.01 18.64 -6.36
N TRP A 269 6.27 18.38 -7.46
CA TRP A 269 6.76 18.40 -8.83
C TRP A 269 5.70 18.90 -9.82
N LYS A 270 5.26 20.15 -9.63
CA LYS A 270 4.21 20.78 -10.45
C LYS A 270 4.59 20.80 -11.95
N PRO A 271 3.67 20.51 -12.88
CA PRO A 271 2.24 20.26 -12.69
C PRO A 271 1.87 18.78 -12.51
N TYR A 272 2.85 17.87 -12.43
CA TYR A 272 2.62 16.42 -12.33
C TYR A 272 1.98 16.06 -11.01
N GLU A 273 2.56 16.56 -9.92
CA GLU A 273 2.06 16.36 -8.56
C GLU A 273 2.49 17.50 -7.65
N TRP A 274 1.65 17.92 -6.71
CA TRP A 274 2.04 18.78 -5.60
C TRP A 274 1.01 18.75 -4.49
N TYR A 275 1.42 19.14 -3.29
CA TYR A 275 0.50 19.34 -2.18
C TYR A 275 -0.17 20.71 -2.28
N ASP A 276 -1.48 20.73 -2.50
CA ASP A 276 -2.27 21.94 -2.48
C ASP A 276 -2.65 22.27 -1.03
N THR A 277 -2.08 23.34 -0.49
CA THR A 277 -2.28 23.75 0.92
C THR A 277 -3.69 24.25 1.21
N ILE A 278 -4.43 24.71 0.19
CA ILE A 278 -5.82 25.15 0.33
C ILE A 278 -6.74 23.92 0.42
N LYS A 279 -6.55 22.95 -0.48
CA LYS A 279 -7.31 21.70 -0.49
C LYS A 279 -6.86 20.72 0.61
N LYS A 280 -5.65 20.90 1.12
CA LYS A 280 -4.96 19.99 2.06
C LYS A 280 -4.83 18.57 1.50
N ASP A 281 -4.64 18.45 0.20
CA ASP A 281 -4.51 17.18 -0.51
C ASP A 281 -3.51 17.30 -1.66
N TRP A 282 -3.00 16.15 -2.11
CA TRP A 282 -2.21 16.04 -3.32
C TRP A 282 -3.09 16.22 -4.55
N VAL A 283 -2.61 17.04 -5.47
CA VAL A 283 -3.22 17.32 -6.76
C VAL A 283 -2.16 17.31 -7.85
N GLY A 284 -2.58 17.33 -9.10
CA GLY A 284 -1.71 17.27 -10.27
C GLY A 284 -2.18 16.20 -11.24
N VAL A 285 -1.65 16.25 -12.45
CA VAL A 285 -2.07 15.33 -13.51
C VAL A 285 -1.78 13.88 -13.14
N ASP A 286 -0.60 13.58 -12.61
CA ASP A 286 -0.21 12.21 -12.27
C ASP A 286 -0.97 11.72 -11.04
N VAL A 287 -1.16 12.60 -10.05
CA VAL A 287 -2.01 12.33 -8.87
C VAL A 287 -3.44 11.95 -9.28
N ASP A 288 -4.07 12.75 -10.14
CA ASP A 288 -5.47 12.53 -10.53
C ASP A 288 -5.63 11.29 -11.41
N VAL A 289 -4.67 11.00 -12.30
CA VAL A 289 -4.65 9.77 -13.11
C VAL A 289 -4.49 8.53 -12.21
N VAL A 290 -3.51 8.53 -11.31
CA VAL A 290 -3.26 7.41 -10.40
C VAL A 290 -4.48 7.14 -9.52
N ARG A 291 -5.07 8.20 -8.94
CA ARG A 291 -6.27 8.10 -8.10
C ARG A 291 -7.47 7.56 -8.89
N ALA A 292 -7.69 8.04 -10.12
CA ALA A 292 -8.80 7.59 -10.96
C ALA A 292 -8.67 6.11 -11.34
N VAL A 293 -7.48 5.66 -11.73
CA VAL A 293 -7.23 4.27 -12.13
C VAL A 293 -7.36 3.32 -10.93
N LEU A 294 -6.70 3.62 -9.81
CA LEU A 294 -6.74 2.76 -8.61
C LEU A 294 -8.12 2.73 -7.96
N SER A 295 -8.87 3.83 -7.98
CA SER A 295 -10.24 3.86 -7.45
C SER A 295 -11.19 2.94 -8.24
N LYS A 296 -11.07 2.88 -9.57
CA LYS A 296 -11.84 1.94 -10.41
C LYS A 296 -11.48 0.48 -10.14
N MET A 297 -10.31 0.21 -9.54
CA MET A 297 -9.87 -1.10 -9.08
C MET A 297 -10.30 -1.41 -7.63
N GLY A 298 -11.01 -0.50 -6.96
CA GLY A 298 -11.46 -0.66 -5.57
C GLY A 298 -10.43 -0.25 -4.51
N TYR A 299 -9.32 0.37 -4.91
CA TYR A 299 -8.26 0.84 -4.01
C TYR A 299 -8.43 2.32 -3.65
N GLU A 300 -8.10 2.64 -2.41
CA GLU A 300 -7.88 4.00 -1.91
C GLU A 300 -6.38 4.31 -1.96
N VAL A 301 -6.02 5.55 -2.28
CA VAL A 301 -4.62 5.98 -2.41
C VAL A 301 -4.26 6.95 -1.30
N ALA A 302 -3.14 6.69 -0.63
CA ALA A 302 -2.53 7.60 0.35
C ALA A 302 -1.15 8.02 -0.15
N PHE A 303 -0.95 9.33 -0.34
CA PHE A 303 0.32 9.88 -0.81
C PHE A 303 1.19 10.35 0.35
N PHE A 304 2.48 10.02 0.29
CA PHE A 304 3.48 10.43 1.28
C PHE A 304 4.68 11.06 0.57
N THR A 305 5.31 12.03 1.24
CA THR A 305 6.46 12.75 0.69
C THR A 305 7.63 12.77 1.66
N PHE A 306 8.82 12.64 1.10
CA PHE A 306 10.13 12.76 1.76
C PHE A 306 11.10 13.36 0.73
N PRO A 307 12.31 13.80 1.14
CA PRO A 307 13.37 14.08 0.16
C PRO A 307 13.54 12.91 -0.81
N TRP A 308 13.73 13.18 -2.10
CA TRP A 308 13.68 12.17 -3.16
C TRP A 308 14.54 10.93 -2.87
N SER A 309 15.80 11.12 -2.47
CA SER A 309 16.70 10.02 -2.13
C SER A 309 16.14 9.15 -1.00
N ARG A 310 15.44 9.76 -0.02
CA ARG A 310 14.78 9.01 1.05
C ARG A 310 13.60 8.20 0.53
N CYS A 311 12.82 8.72 -0.42
CA CYS A 311 11.76 7.95 -1.06
C CYS A 311 12.31 6.69 -1.74
N VAL A 312 13.41 6.82 -2.49
CA VAL A 312 14.07 5.69 -3.14
C VAL A 312 14.55 4.65 -2.12
N GLU A 313 15.21 5.07 -1.03
CA GLU A 313 15.66 4.17 0.03
C GLU A 313 14.50 3.46 0.75
N LEU A 314 13.38 4.14 0.95
CA LEU A 314 12.17 3.53 1.52
C LEU A 314 11.56 2.47 0.60
N MET A 315 11.66 2.63 -0.73
CA MET A 315 11.25 1.59 -1.68
C MET A 315 12.19 0.40 -1.72
N LYS A 316 13.50 0.59 -1.51
CA LYS A 316 14.48 -0.53 -1.44
C LYS A 316 14.14 -1.53 -0.34
N ILE A 317 13.65 -1.02 0.79
CA ILE A 317 13.18 -1.85 1.91
C ILE A 317 11.67 -2.14 1.86
N LYS A 318 11.01 -1.83 0.73
CA LYS A 318 9.58 -2.06 0.48
C LYS A 318 8.67 -1.47 1.57
N ALA A 319 9.04 -0.32 2.11
CA ALA A 319 8.25 0.35 3.14
C ALA A 319 6.95 0.95 2.59
N TYR A 320 6.80 1.13 1.28
CA TYR A 320 5.60 1.68 0.66
C TYR A 320 5.20 0.82 -0.53
N ASP A 321 3.95 0.93 -0.99
CA ASP A 321 3.45 0.10 -2.08
C ASP A 321 3.94 0.58 -3.44
N GLY A 322 4.13 1.89 -3.60
CA GLY A 322 4.62 2.47 -4.84
C GLY A 322 5.35 3.79 -4.68
N ILE A 323 5.94 4.23 -5.78
CA ILE A 323 6.60 5.52 -5.97
C ILE A 323 6.25 5.99 -7.38
N MET A 324 5.97 7.28 -7.58
CA MET A 324 5.53 7.79 -8.89
C MET A 324 6.45 8.85 -9.49
N SER A 325 6.14 9.18 -10.74
CA SER A 325 6.81 10.21 -11.55
C SER A 325 8.31 10.00 -11.73
N LEU A 326 8.70 8.73 -11.90
CA LEU A 326 10.09 8.31 -12.01
C LEU A 326 10.38 7.54 -13.30
N ARG A 327 11.63 7.64 -13.76
CA ARG A 327 12.15 6.84 -14.87
C ARG A 327 12.61 5.46 -14.41
N ILE A 328 12.54 4.52 -15.34
CA ILE A 328 13.18 3.21 -15.25
C ILE A 328 14.70 3.40 -15.24
N THR A 329 15.37 2.74 -14.31
CA THR A 329 16.83 2.56 -14.31
C THR A 329 17.17 1.12 -13.95
N GLN A 330 18.34 0.62 -14.37
CA GLN A 330 18.77 -0.73 -14.05
C GLN A 330 18.86 -0.97 -12.53
N GLU A 331 19.35 0.03 -11.77
CA GLU A 331 19.40 -0.02 -10.31
C GLU A 331 17.99 -0.20 -9.72
N ARG A 332 17.02 0.61 -10.17
CA ARG A 332 15.66 0.61 -9.62
C ARG A 332 14.86 -0.63 -10.00
N GLN A 333 15.11 -1.23 -11.16
CA GLN A 333 14.50 -2.50 -11.56
C GLN A 333 14.87 -3.67 -10.63
N ALA A 334 15.94 -3.53 -9.84
CA ALA A 334 16.30 -4.54 -8.83
C ALA A 334 15.23 -4.65 -7.73
N PHE A 335 14.57 -3.54 -7.35
CA PHE A 335 13.64 -3.49 -6.22
C PHE A 335 12.25 -2.90 -6.53
N LEU A 336 12.02 -2.44 -7.77
CA LEU A 336 10.71 -1.97 -8.26
C LEU A 336 10.17 -2.84 -9.41
N SER A 337 8.86 -2.96 -9.45
CA SER A 337 8.08 -3.49 -10.57
C SER A 337 7.43 -2.31 -11.31
N TYR A 338 7.63 -2.25 -12.62
CA TYR A 338 7.10 -1.17 -13.47
C TYR A 338 5.94 -1.70 -14.33
N PRO A 339 4.81 -0.98 -14.39
CA PRO A 339 3.79 -1.19 -15.42
C PRO A 339 4.38 -0.99 -16.81
N ASP A 340 3.89 -1.72 -17.80
CA ASP A 340 4.28 -1.50 -19.21
C ASP A 340 3.76 -0.15 -19.73
N GLU A 341 2.57 0.26 -19.29
CA GLU A 341 1.98 1.54 -19.67
C GLU A 341 2.58 2.68 -18.82
N PRO A 342 3.27 3.66 -19.44
CA PRO A 342 3.86 4.78 -18.71
C PRO A 342 2.78 5.70 -18.14
N LEU A 343 3.06 6.37 -17.02
CA LEU A 343 2.11 7.30 -16.41
C LEU A 343 2.02 8.61 -17.19
N SER A 344 3.17 9.20 -17.47
CA SER A 344 3.31 10.51 -18.10
C SER A 344 4.68 10.63 -18.76
N THR A 345 4.99 11.79 -19.33
CA THR A 345 6.27 12.06 -19.98
C THR A 345 6.72 13.50 -19.72
N GLY A 346 7.97 13.80 -20.07
CA GLY A 346 8.54 15.13 -19.93
C GLY A 346 9.74 15.37 -20.83
N LYS A 347 10.34 16.55 -20.68
CA LYS A 347 11.54 16.98 -21.39
C LYS A 347 12.48 17.63 -20.40
N ASP A 348 13.67 17.07 -20.22
CA ASP A 348 14.71 17.73 -19.42
C ASP A 348 15.44 18.76 -20.27
N VAL A 349 15.60 19.95 -19.72
CA VAL A 349 16.29 21.08 -20.36
C VAL A 349 17.23 21.74 -19.36
N LEU A 350 18.16 22.54 -19.88
CA LEU A 350 19.00 23.41 -19.05
C LEU A 350 18.32 24.76 -18.88
N PHE A 351 18.17 25.22 -17.65
CA PHE A 351 17.71 26.56 -17.32
C PHE A 351 18.90 27.48 -17.01
N LYS A 352 18.87 28.69 -17.57
CA LYS A 352 19.74 29.80 -17.18
C LYS A 352 18.91 31.02 -16.76
N LEU A 353 19.49 31.93 -15.98
CA LEU A 353 18.87 33.26 -15.81
C LEU A 353 18.81 33.98 -17.16
N ARG A 354 17.73 34.74 -17.41
CA ARG A 354 17.62 35.50 -18.67
C ARG A 354 18.76 36.50 -18.87
N SER A 355 19.31 37.04 -17.79
CA SER A 355 20.48 37.92 -17.79
C SER A 355 21.82 37.21 -18.03
N SER A 356 21.83 35.88 -18.16
CA SER A 356 23.05 35.10 -18.33
C SER A 356 23.51 35.07 -19.79
N GLU A 357 24.77 35.42 -20.00
CA GLU A 357 25.47 35.36 -21.30
C GLU A 357 25.89 33.94 -21.71
N VAL A 358 25.58 32.91 -20.90
CA VAL A 358 25.92 31.53 -21.26
C VAL A 358 25.22 31.13 -22.56
N ASN A 359 26.01 30.80 -23.58
CA ASN A 359 25.49 30.20 -24.81
C ASN A 359 25.19 28.72 -24.57
N PHE A 360 23.94 28.35 -24.80
CA PHE A 360 23.43 26.98 -24.68
C PHE A 360 22.54 26.62 -25.87
N ALA A 361 22.78 27.21 -27.04
CA ALA A 361 22.03 26.88 -28.26
C ALA A 361 22.31 25.43 -28.70
N ARG A 362 23.55 24.98 -28.52
CA ARG A 362 23.98 23.59 -28.66
C ARG A 362 24.75 23.17 -27.42
N LEU A 363 24.72 21.87 -27.12
CA LEU A 363 25.37 21.33 -25.92
C LEU A 363 26.89 21.55 -25.96
N GLU A 364 27.50 21.49 -27.14
CA GLU A 364 28.94 21.64 -27.39
C GLU A 364 29.43 23.08 -27.22
N ASP A 365 28.53 24.06 -27.34
CA ASP A 365 28.85 25.49 -27.20
C ASP A 365 28.97 25.92 -25.73
N ILE A 366 28.55 25.07 -24.80
CA ILE A 366 28.60 25.36 -23.36
C ILE A 366 30.04 25.16 -22.86
N SER A 367 30.63 26.23 -22.33
CA SER A 367 31.98 26.20 -21.76
C SER A 367 32.12 25.15 -20.65
N SER A 368 33.24 24.43 -20.62
CA SER A 368 33.57 23.46 -19.55
C SER A 368 33.72 24.10 -18.16
N ASN A 369 33.88 25.42 -18.08
CA ASN A 369 33.95 26.15 -16.81
C ASN A 369 32.58 26.45 -16.19
N VAL A 370 31.50 26.29 -16.96
CA VAL A 370 30.13 26.46 -16.45
C VAL A 370 29.85 25.41 -15.39
N LEU A 371 29.27 25.85 -14.27
CA LEU A 371 28.76 24.99 -13.21
C LEU A 371 27.25 24.81 -13.38
N CYS A 372 26.84 23.57 -13.59
CA CYS A 372 25.45 23.15 -13.72
C CYS A 372 25.00 22.37 -12.49
N GLY A 373 23.92 22.80 -11.84
CA GLY A 373 23.30 22.05 -10.76
C GLY A 373 22.38 20.95 -11.27
N TYR A 374 22.23 19.88 -10.51
CA TYR A 374 21.27 18.80 -10.74
C TYR A 374 20.75 18.24 -9.42
N THR A 375 19.50 17.76 -9.40
CA THR A 375 18.94 17.12 -8.21
C THR A 375 19.51 15.72 -7.99
N GLU A 376 20.06 15.48 -6.79
CA GLU A 376 20.67 14.21 -6.38
C GLU A 376 19.66 13.06 -6.48
N GLY A 377 20.11 11.92 -7.03
CA GLY A 377 19.26 10.74 -7.22
C GLY A 377 18.26 10.82 -8.38
N TYR A 378 18.17 11.91 -9.15
CA TYR A 378 17.38 11.95 -10.39
C TYR A 378 18.11 11.25 -11.54
N ALA A 379 17.33 10.72 -12.50
CA ALA A 379 17.84 10.01 -13.66
C ALA A 379 17.76 10.89 -14.92
N TYR A 380 18.84 11.58 -15.25
CA TYR A 380 18.96 12.38 -16.48
C TYR A 380 19.49 11.54 -17.64
N GLY A 381 19.25 11.99 -18.88
CA GLY A 381 19.78 11.33 -20.08
C GLY A 381 21.30 11.45 -20.23
N ASP A 382 21.89 10.56 -21.02
CA ASP A 382 23.34 10.47 -21.23
C ASP A 382 23.96 11.78 -21.73
N TRP A 383 23.20 12.55 -22.52
CA TRP A 383 23.61 13.88 -22.98
C TRP A 383 24.04 14.78 -21.82
N PHE A 384 23.34 14.73 -20.68
CA PHE A 384 23.64 15.55 -19.52
C PHE A 384 24.94 15.07 -18.87
N TRP A 385 25.04 13.77 -18.59
CA TRP A 385 26.20 13.18 -17.92
C TRP A 385 27.49 13.34 -18.73
N ASN A 386 27.41 13.18 -20.05
CA ASN A 386 28.53 13.29 -20.98
C ASN A 386 28.89 14.75 -21.35
N ALA A 387 28.07 15.74 -20.96
CA ALA A 387 28.36 17.13 -21.23
C ALA A 387 29.61 17.63 -20.47
N LYS A 388 30.38 18.52 -21.10
CA LYS A 388 31.71 18.97 -20.63
C LYS A 388 31.67 19.97 -19.46
N PHE A 389 30.51 20.55 -19.16
CA PHE A 389 30.36 21.48 -18.04
C PHE A 389 30.48 20.73 -16.69
N LYS A 390 30.90 21.48 -15.66
CA LYS A 390 31.00 20.97 -14.28
C LYS A 390 29.60 20.75 -13.72
N LYS A 391 29.47 19.77 -12.83
CA LYS A 391 28.20 19.35 -12.24
C LYS A 391 28.26 19.44 -10.72
N ILE A 392 27.19 19.90 -10.09
CA ILE A 392 27.04 19.91 -8.63
C ILE A 392 25.67 19.37 -8.24
N ALA A 393 25.66 18.41 -7.32
CA ALA A 393 24.43 17.85 -6.79
C ALA A 393 23.76 18.81 -5.80
N VAL A 394 22.43 18.90 -5.85
CA VAL A 394 21.59 19.61 -4.88
C VAL A 394 20.51 18.68 -4.34
N PRO A 395 19.98 18.92 -3.13
CA PRO A 395 18.98 18.04 -2.53
C PRO A 395 17.60 18.07 -3.22
N ASP A 396 17.24 19.20 -3.86
CA ASP A 396 15.95 19.40 -4.50
C ASP A 396 15.98 20.53 -5.56
N ASP A 397 14.98 20.54 -6.44
CA ASP A 397 14.85 21.50 -7.53
C ASP A 397 14.76 22.95 -7.02
N VAL A 398 14.08 23.18 -5.88
CA VAL A 398 13.93 24.52 -5.27
C VAL A 398 15.30 25.09 -4.88
N THR A 399 16.15 24.26 -4.29
CA THR A 399 17.53 24.61 -3.94
C THR A 399 18.35 24.90 -5.18
N GLY A 400 18.21 24.09 -6.24
CA GLY A 400 18.83 24.34 -7.54
C GLY A 400 18.49 25.71 -8.12
N PHE A 401 17.20 26.04 -8.19
CA PHE A 401 16.74 27.34 -8.70
C PHE A 401 17.17 28.53 -7.81
N LYS A 402 17.26 28.35 -6.49
CA LYS A 402 17.82 29.38 -5.58
C LYS A 402 19.32 29.59 -5.79
N LEU A 403 20.09 28.53 -6.07
CA LEU A 403 21.50 28.68 -6.44
C LEU A 403 21.63 29.42 -7.77
N LEU A 404 20.79 29.08 -8.75
CA LEU A 404 20.74 29.76 -10.04
C LEU A 404 20.42 31.26 -9.87
N GLN A 405 19.41 31.59 -9.08
CA GLN A 405 19.01 32.97 -8.74
C GLN A 405 20.17 33.77 -8.11
N SER A 406 20.94 33.14 -7.23
CA SER A 406 22.11 33.77 -6.58
C SER A 406 23.36 33.85 -7.46
N GLY A 407 23.34 33.29 -8.67
CA GLY A 407 24.50 33.19 -9.56
C GLY A 407 25.59 32.20 -9.11
N ARG A 408 25.32 31.38 -8.08
CA ARG A 408 26.26 30.36 -7.57
C ARG A 408 26.44 29.19 -8.54
N ILE A 409 25.44 28.93 -9.36
CA ILE A 409 25.52 28.06 -10.54
C ILE A 409 25.03 28.86 -11.74
N GLN A 410 25.50 28.53 -12.95
CA GLN A 410 25.09 29.24 -14.16
C GLN A 410 23.99 28.50 -14.92
N LEU A 411 23.87 27.19 -14.71
CA LEU A 411 22.85 26.34 -15.29
C LEU A 411 22.22 25.44 -14.24
N PHE A 412 20.97 25.02 -14.47
CA PHE A 412 20.32 23.96 -13.71
C PHE A 412 19.55 23.04 -14.66
N VAL A 413 19.77 21.73 -14.59
CA VAL A 413 18.98 20.77 -15.38
C VAL A 413 17.67 20.47 -14.66
N CYS A 414 16.54 20.57 -15.36
CA CYS A 414 15.23 20.28 -14.79
C CYS A 414 14.23 19.94 -15.89
N ASN A 415 13.14 19.26 -15.53
CA ASN A 415 11.99 19.10 -16.41
C ASN A 415 11.45 20.48 -16.83
N LEU A 416 11.11 20.63 -18.11
CA LEU A 416 10.69 21.90 -18.71
C LEU A 416 9.48 22.53 -18.02
N PHE A 417 8.44 21.75 -17.71
CA PHE A 417 7.22 22.27 -17.09
C PHE A 417 7.46 22.60 -15.63
N VAL A 418 8.19 21.74 -14.92
CA VAL A 418 8.56 21.93 -13.52
C VAL A 418 9.42 23.18 -13.36
N GLY A 419 10.49 23.29 -14.13
CA GLY A 419 11.39 24.43 -14.05
C GLY A 419 10.72 25.75 -14.43
N LYS A 420 9.81 25.76 -15.41
CA LYS A 420 9.00 26.94 -15.72
C LYS A 420 8.08 27.33 -14.57
N GLN A 421 7.39 26.36 -13.97
CA GLN A 421 6.48 26.63 -12.86
C GLN A 421 7.24 27.10 -11.62
N LEU A 422 8.38 26.47 -11.31
CA LEU A 422 9.22 26.84 -10.18
C LEU A 422 9.83 28.24 -10.34
N ALA A 423 10.30 28.60 -11.54
CA ALA A 423 10.77 29.95 -11.83
C ALA A 423 9.67 31.00 -11.61
N LYS A 424 8.44 30.70 -12.04
CA LYS A 424 7.26 31.54 -11.80
C LYS A 424 6.96 31.67 -10.30
N ASP A 425 6.94 30.56 -9.57
CA ASP A 425 6.67 30.53 -8.12
C ASP A 425 7.74 31.31 -7.32
N LEU A 426 9.00 31.30 -7.78
CA LEU A 426 10.11 32.06 -7.18
C LEU A 426 10.24 33.51 -7.68
N GLY A 427 9.46 33.92 -8.70
CA GLY A 427 9.54 35.25 -9.29
C GLY A 427 10.86 35.54 -10.00
N ILE A 428 11.48 34.54 -10.63
CA ILE A 428 12.74 34.71 -11.38
C ILE A 428 12.54 34.52 -12.88
N GLU A 429 13.23 35.34 -13.67
CA GLU A 429 13.23 35.20 -15.13
C GLU A 429 14.32 34.24 -15.60
N VAL A 430 13.90 33.11 -16.15
CA VAL A 430 14.78 32.07 -16.70
C VAL A 430 14.51 31.84 -18.18
N GLN A 431 15.50 31.28 -18.86
CA GLN A 431 15.39 30.79 -20.22
C GLN A 431 15.75 29.29 -20.26
N PRO A 432 14.88 28.43 -20.80
CA PRO A 432 15.23 27.03 -21.06
C PRO A 432 16.05 26.89 -22.35
N SER A 433 16.92 25.89 -22.39
CA SER A 433 17.62 25.46 -23.60
C SER A 433 16.66 24.76 -24.58
N PRO A 434 17.09 24.52 -25.84
CA PRO A 434 16.52 23.46 -26.66
C PRO A 434 16.58 22.10 -25.94
N VAL A 435 15.78 21.15 -26.42
CA VAL A 435 15.82 19.77 -25.94
C VAL A 435 17.01 19.07 -26.59
N PHE A 436 17.95 18.58 -25.78
CA PHE A 436 19.16 17.89 -26.28
C PHE A 436 19.02 16.37 -26.28
N GLY A 437 18.12 15.81 -25.46
CA GLY A 437 17.97 14.37 -25.26
C GLY A 437 16.64 13.82 -25.70
N GLU A 438 16.41 12.55 -25.36
CA GLU A 438 15.12 11.92 -25.57
C GLU A 438 14.01 12.53 -24.69
N LYS A 439 12.77 12.24 -25.09
CA LYS A 439 11.61 12.42 -24.22
C LYS A 439 11.75 11.53 -22.99
N MET A 440 11.53 12.13 -21.83
CA MET A 440 11.53 11.42 -20.56
C MET A 440 10.19 10.71 -20.39
N ILE A 441 10.23 9.46 -19.93
CA ILE A 441 9.04 8.64 -19.68
C ILE A 441 8.98 8.33 -18.18
N TYR A 442 7.86 8.69 -17.56
CA TYR A 442 7.65 8.55 -16.13
C TYR A 442 6.59 7.48 -15.84
N TYR A 443 6.76 6.77 -14.74
CA TYR A 443 5.92 5.65 -14.34
C TYR A 443 5.38 5.86 -12.92
N LEU A 444 4.28 5.19 -12.60
CA LEU A 444 4.02 4.72 -11.23
C LEU A 444 4.69 3.36 -11.12
N ALA A 445 5.67 3.20 -10.24
CA ALA A 445 6.31 1.92 -9.98
C ALA A 445 5.86 1.36 -8.63
N PHE A 446 5.79 0.04 -8.51
CA PHE A 446 5.36 -0.66 -7.30
C PHE A 446 6.53 -1.39 -6.64
N SER A 447 6.44 -1.62 -5.33
CA SER A 447 7.41 -2.45 -4.59
C SER A 447 7.51 -3.84 -5.19
N LYS A 448 8.72 -4.36 -5.36
CA LYS A 448 8.95 -5.70 -5.93
C LYS A 448 8.66 -6.80 -4.91
N ASN A 449 7.38 -7.07 -4.71
CA ASN A 449 6.83 -8.14 -3.88
C ASN A 449 5.54 -8.68 -4.55
N TYR A 450 4.87 -9.65 -3.91
CA TYR A 450 3.67 -10.28 -4.50
C TYR A 450 2.57 -9.25 -4.84
N GLN A 451 2.27 -8.34 -3.91
CA GLN A 451 1.24 -7.33 -4.12
C GLN A 451 1.63 -6.32 -5.19
N GLY A 452 2.86 -5.79 -5.16
CA GLY A 452 3.30 -4.80 -6.12
C GLY A 452 3.44 -5.36 -7.53
N SER A 453 3.80 -6.64 -7.70
CA SER A 453 3.76 -7.30 -9.02
C SER A 453 2.33 -7.42 -9.56
N TYR A 454 1.37 -7.83 -8.71
CA TYR A 454 -0.05 -7.86 -9.09
C TYR A 454 -0.56 -6.45 -9.47
N LEU A 455 -0.27 -5.43 -8.64
CA LEU A 455 -0.66 -4.05 -8.91
C LEU A 455 -0.04 -3.54 -10.21
N SER A 456 1.24 -3.80 -10.45
CA SER A 456 1.95 -3.41 -11.67
C SER A 456 1.26 -3.92 -12.94
N GLU A 457 0.91 -5.21 -12.96
CA GLU A 457 0.26 -5.86 -14.11
C GLU A 457 -1.16 -5.31 -14.34
N VAL A 458 -1.98 -5.26 -13.29
CA VAL A 458 -3.38 -4.82 -13.42
C VAL A 458 -3.45 -3.32 -13.69
N PHE A 459 -2.62 -2.51 -13.04
CA PHE A 459 -2.55 -1.06 -13.27
C PHE A 459 -2.15 -0.75 -14.70
N SER A 460 -1.17 -1.45 -15.28
CA SER A 460 -0.78 -1.29 -16.70
C SER A 460 -1.98 -1.38 -17.64
N ARG A 461 -2.77 -2.46 -17.52
CA ARG A 461 -3.95 -2.68 -18.36
C ARG A 461 -5.02 -1.61 -18.14
N ARG A 462 -5.31 -1.26 -16.88
CA ARG A 462 -6.33 -0.27 -16.53
C ARG A 462 -5.94 1.15 -16.93
N LEU A 463 -4.67 1.52 -16.82
CA LEU A 463 -4.17 2.80 -17.26
C LEU A 463 -4.29 2.94 -18.78
N LYS A 464 -3.93 1.89 -19.53
CA LYS A 464 -4.07 1.88 -20.99
C LYS A 464 -5.52 2.08 -21.43
N GLU A 465 -6.46 1.40 -20.78
CA GLU A 465 -7.90 1.60 -20.99
C GLU A 465 -8.34 3.03 -20.63
N PHE A 466 -7.86 3.54 -19.49
CA PHE A 466 -8.24 4.85 -18.97
C PHE A 466 -7.80 6.01 -19.88
N LYS A 467 -6.60 5.92 -20.47
CA LYS A 467 -6.07 6.95 -21.38
C LYS A 467 -6.89 7.14 -22.66
N LEU A 468 -7.76 6.17 -23.01
CA LEU A 468 -8.66 6.26 -24.16
C LEU A 468 -9.98 6.97 -23.83
N THR A 469 -10.17 7.43 -22.60
CA THR A 469 -11.43 8.02 -22.13
C THR A 469 -11.40 9.56 -22.13
N ASP A 470 -12.58 10.17 -22.25
CA ASP A 470 -12.75 11.62 -22.05
C ASP A 470 -12.37 12.08 -20.64
N GLU A 471 -12.46 11.18 -19.65
CA GLU A 471 -12.08 11.47 -18.27
C GLU A 471 -10.58 11.79 -18.17
N TYR A 472 -9.74 11.05 -18.89
CA TYR A 472 -8.30 11.33 -18.99
C TYR A 472 -8.03 12.70 -19.62
N LEU A 473 -8.68 13.01 -20.76
CA LEU A 473 -8.51 14.30 -21.44
C LEU A 473 -8.98 15.49 -20.57
N LYS A 474 -10.03 15.30 -19.77
CA LYS A 474 -10.50 16.29 -18.79
C LYS A 474 -9.49 16.53 -17.67
N ILE A 475 -8.78 15.49 -17.22
CA ILE A 475 -7.69 15.65 -16.24
C ILE A 475 -6.55 16.47 -16.86
N LEU A 476 -6.09 16.15 -18.08
CA LEU A 476 -5.03 16.91 -18.74
C LEU A 476 -5.42 18.41 -18.88
N THR A 477 -6.63 18.66 -19.39
CA THR A 477 -7.14 20.02 -19.61
C THR A 477 -7.22 20.83 -18.31
N ARG A 478 -7.58 20.19 -17.18
CA ARG A 478 -7.63 20.85 -15.86
C ARG A 478 -6.28 21.47 -15.46
N TYR A 479 -5.18 20.85 -15.88
CA TYR A 479 -3.83 21.30 -15.58
C TYR A 479 -3.18 22.07 -16.73
N GLY A 480 -3.94 22.42 -17.77
CA GLY A 480 -3.44 23.15 -18.93
C GLY A 480 -2.47 22.36 -19.79
N ILE A 481 -2.54 21.02 -19.73
CA ILE A 481 -1.70 20.09 -20.49
C ILE A 481 -2.54 19.51 -21.63
N THR A 482 -1.98 19.44 -22.83
CA THR A 482 -2.60 18.72 -23.95
C THR A 482 -2.08 17.29 -24.02
N TYR A 483 -2.81 16.41 -24.71
CA TYR A 483 -2.30 15.05 -24.99
C TYR A 483 -0.96 15.10 -25.73
N ASP A 484 -0.81 16.04 -26.66
CA ASP A 484 0.40 16.20 -27.46
C ASP A 484 1.59 16.66 -26.61
N ASP A 485 1.39 17.51 -25.60
CA ASP A 485 2.47 17.94 -24.69
C ASP A 485 3.17 16.75 -24.01
N PHE A 486 2.41 15.71 -23.67
CA PHE A 486 2.94 14.47 -23.12
C PHE A 486 3.39 13.52 -24.24
N TRP A 487 2.52 13.16 -25.16
CA TRP A 487 2.75 11.98 -25.98
C TRP A 487 3.40 12.29 -27.34
N ARG A 488 3.37 13.54 -27.83
CA ARG A 488 4.05 13.97 -29.06
C ARG A 488 5.31 14.80 -28.80
#